data_AF-A0A7C6S8T0-F1
#
_entry.id   AF-A0A7C6S8T0-F1
#
_cell.length_a   1.000
_cell.length_b   1.000
_cell.length_c   1.000
_cell.angle_alpha   90.00
_cell.angle_beta   90.00
_cell.angle_gamma   90.00
#
_symmetry.space_group_name_H-M   'P 1'
#
loop_
_entity.id
_entity.type
_entity.pdbx_description
1 polymer ?
#
loop_
_entity_poly.entity_id
_entity_poly.type
_entity_poly.pdbx_seq_one_letter_code
_entity_poly.pdbx_strand_id
1 'polypeptide(L)'
;MGKGPKIVTLGGGTGLSVLLRGLKEYTGNITAIVTVTDTGGSSGRLREELGILPPGDIRNCLVALADTEPLMESLFQHRFQTGEGLAGHNLGNLFLAGLTEILGDFSAAVRQASRVLAVQGQVLPSTLENVTLQAELATGETVIGETNITSRGGRIRHLSL
;
A
#
# COMPACT_ATOMS: atom_id res chain seq x y z
N MET A 1 -26.28 -0.33 1.21
CA MET A 1 -25.58 0.90 0.77
C MET A 1 -25.62 1.88 1.94
N GLY A 2 -24.45 2.15 2.53
CA GLY A 2 -24.35 2.77 3.86
C GLY A 2 -24.91 4.18 3.91
N LYS A 3 -25.75 4.46 4.92
CA LYS A 3 -26.10 5.83 5.31
C LYS A 3 -24.83 6.49 5.84
N GLY A 4 -24.41 7.62 5.26
CA GLY A 4 -23.21 8.34 5.70
C GLY A 4 -22.56 9.17 4.58
N PRO A 5 -21.71 10.15 4.90
CA PRO A 5 -21.02 10.98 3.91
C PRO A 5 -20.10 10.14 3.03
N LYS A 6 -19.91 10.58 1.78
CA LYS A 6 -18.89 10.04 0.88
C LYS A 6 -17.55 10.70 1.20
N ILE A 7 -16.53 9.92 1.53
CA ILE A 7 -15.22 10.42 1.94
C ILE A 7 -14.15 9.82 1.02
N VAL A 8 -13.34 10.69 0.42
CA VAL A 8 -12.14 10.30 -0.31
C VAL A 8 -10.92 10.65 0.53
N THR A 9 -10.05 9.68 0.76
CA THR A 9 -8.77 9.88 1.44
C THR A 9 -7.61 9.68 0.47
N LEU A 10 -6.54 10.44 0.67
CA LEU A 10 -5.33 10.41 -0.16
C LEU A 10 -4.13 10.26 0.78
N GLY A 11 -3.23 9.32 0.49
CA GLY A 11 -1.99 9.17 1.25
C GLY A 11 -1.40 7.77 1.17
N GLY A 12 -0.64 7.40 2.19
CA GLY A 12 -0.01 6.10 2.33
C GLY A 12 0.39 5.83 3.78
N GLY A 13 1.22 4.82 3.99
CA GLY A 13 1.79 4.45 5.26
C GLY A 13 0.78 4.13 6.38
N THR A 14 1.26 4.29 7.61
CA THR A 14 0.50 3.97 8.82
C THR A 14 -0.53 5.05 9.17
N GLY A 15 -0.27 6.31 8.85
CA GLY A 15 -1.19 7.42 9.12
C GLY A 15 -2.54 7.24 8.42
N LEU A 16 -2.52 6.89 7.13
CA LEU A 16 -3.75 6.63 6.38
C LEU A 16 -4.50 5.42 6.95
N SER A 17 -3.82 4.33 7.26
CA SER A 17 -4.48 3.12 7.79
C SER A 17 -5.12 3.34 9.16
N VAL A 18 -4.50 4.13 10.05
CA VAL A 18 -5.11 4.53 11.35
C VAL A 18 -6.36 5.39 11.12
N LEU A 19 -6.29 6.38 10.22
CA LEU A 19 -7.44 7.22 9.87
C LEU A 19 -8.61 6.38 9.32
N LEU A 20 -8.32 5.44 8.42
CA LEU A 20 -9.32 4.57 7.80
C LEU A 20 -10.04 3.67 8.82
N ARG A 21 -9.31 3.10 9.79
CA ARG A 21 -9.91 2.32 10.89
C ARG A 21 -10.93 3.14 11.66
N GLY A 22 -10.61 4.40 11.97
CA GLY A 22 -11.52 5.31 12.65
C GLY A 22 -12.71 5.73 11.78
N LEU A 23 -12.48 6.06 10.50
CA LEU A 23 -13.54 6.52 9.59
C LEU A 23 -14.58 5.44 9.28
N LYS A 24 -14.17 4.17 9.23
CA LYS A 24 -15.05 3.03 8.93
C LYS A 24 -16.23 2.93 9.89
N GLU A 25 -16.04 3.35 11.15
CA GLU A 25 -17.09 3.41 12.16
C GLU A 25 -18.20 4.43 11.87
N TYR A 26 -17.96 5.40 10.98
CA TYR A 26 -18.89 6.49 10.67
C TYR A 26 -19.54 6.38 9.29
N THR A 27 -18.88 5.74 8.32
CA THR A 27 -19.42 5.57 6.97
C THR A 27 -18.74 4.41 6.24
N GLY A 28 -19.52 3.62 5.50
CA GLY A 28 -18.99 2.65 4.55
C GLY A 28 -18.68 3.24 3.17
N ASN A 29 -18.95 4.54 2.96
CA ASN A 29 -18.75 5.21 1.67
C ASN A 29 -17.35 5.84 1.58
N ILE A 30 -16.31 5.05 1.87
CA ILE A 30 -14.92 5.48 1.87
C ILE A 30 -14.23 5.04 0.58
N THR A 31 -13.48 5.94 -0.06
CA THR A 31 -12.54 5.62 -1.13
C THR A 31 -11.15 6.07 -0.71
N ALA A 32 -10.25 5.12 -0.47
CA ALA A 32 -8.85 5.37 -0.17
C ALA A 32 -8.01 5.29 -1.44
N ILE A 33 -7.39 6.40 -1.84
CA ILE A 33 -6.41 6.46 -2.92
C ILE A 33 -5.02 6.42 -2.29
N VAL A 34 -4.28 5.37 -2.61
CA VAL A 34 -3.06 4.99 -1.88
C VAL A 34 -1.83 5.19 -2.76
N THR A 35 -0.80 5.83 -2.22
CA THR A 35 0.51 5.99 -2.87
C THR A 35 1.15 4.62 -3.13
N VAL A 36 1.70 4.44 -4.33
CA VAL A 36 2.38 3.19 -4.75
C VAL A 36 3.82 3.46 -5.18
N THR A 37 4.51 4.32 -4.43
CA THR A 37 5.90 4.75 -4.71
C THR A 37 6.96 4.03 -3.86
N ASP A 38 6.54 3.27 -2.85
CA ASP A 38 7.42 2.64 -1.87
C ASP A 38 8.53 1.80 -2.54
N THR A 39 9.76 2.02 -2.09
CA THR A 39 10.98 1.33 -2.53
C THR A 39 11.59 0.47 -1.43
N GLY A 40 10.99 0.41 -0.23
CA GLY A 40 11.58 -0.18 0.96
C GLY A 40 11.10 -1.60 1.28
N GLY A 41 11.95 -2.35 1.99
CA GLY A 41 11.60 -3.60 2.65
C GLY A 41 11.00 -4.67 1.73
N SER A 42 9.98 -5.37 2.23
CA SER A 42 9.31 -6.44 1.46
C SER A 42 8.56 -5.91 0.23
N SER A 43 8.06 -4.68 0.26
CA SER A 43 7.34 -4.09 -0.89
C SER A 43 8.31 -3.78 -2.03
N GLY A 44 9.44 -3.14 -1.70
CA GLY A 44 10.52 -2.83 -2.64
C GLY A 44 11.07 -4.08 -3.31
N ARG A 45 11.38 -5.14 -2.55
CA ARG A 45 11.87 -6.40 -3.12
C ARG A 45 10.89 -7.03 -4.11
N LEU A 46 9.61 -7.11 -3.77
CA LEU A 46 8.60 -7.68 -4.68
C LEU A 46 8.43 -6.82 -5.93
N ARG A 47 8.53 -5.50 -5.80
CA ARG A 47 8.50 -4.58 -6.94
C ARG A 47 9.69 -4.80 -7.87
N GLU A 48 10.89 -4.97 -7.33
CA GLU A 48 12.12 -5.22 -8.11
C GLU A 48 12.12 -6.60 -8.77
N GLU A 49 11.72 -7.65 -8.05
CA GLU A 49 11.76 -9.03 -8.52
C GLU A 49 10.63 -9.39 -9.48
N LEU A 50 9.42 -8.85 -9.26
CA LEU A 50 8.20 -9.24 -9.99
C LEU A 50 7.67 -8.12 -10.90
N GLY A 51 8.25 -6.92 -10.87
CA GLY A 51 7.81 -5.78 -11.68
C GLY A 51 6.42 -5.25 -11.30
N ILE A 52 5.88 -5.63 -10.15
CA ILE A 52 4.55 -5.20 -9.67
C ILE A 52 4.62 -3.87 -8.91
N LEU A 53 3.47 -3.21 -8.75
CA LEU A 53 3.36 -2.06 -7.85
C LEU A 53 3.62 -2.49 -6.39
N PRO A 54 4.28 -1.64 -5.57
CA PRO A 54 4.60 -1.99 -4.19
C PRO A 54 3.30 -2.19 -3.36
N PRO A 55 3.06 -3.39 -2.80
CA PRO A 55 1.76 -3.73 -2.22
C PRO A 55 1.56 -3.25 -0.78
N GLY A 56 2.60 -2.78 -0.09
CA GLY A 56 2.60 -2.59 1.36
C GLY A 56 1.52 -1.65 1.90
N ASP A 57 1.42 -0.44 1.34
CA ASP A 57 0.45 0.55 1.79
C ASP A 57 -0.98 0.20 1.42
N ILE A 58 -1.16 -0.38 0.22
CA ILE A 58 -2.43 -0.94 -0.21
C ILE A 58 -2.90 -2.01 0.77
N ARG A 59 -2.02 -2.97 1.12
CA ARG A 59 -2.30 -4.00 2.11
C ARG A 59 -2.73 -3.39 3.45
N ASN A 60 -2.00 -2.39 3.95
CA ASN A 60 -2.36 -1.74 5.22
C ASN A 60 -3.75 -1.11 5.17
N CYS A 61 -4.11 -0.47 4.05
CA CYS A 61 -5.43 0.12 3.86
C CYS A 61 -6.55 -0.93 3.73
N LEU A 62 -6.28 -2.03 3.02
CA LEU A 62 -7.21 -3.16 2.93
C LEU A 62 -7.52 -3.74 4.31
N VAL A 63 -6.49 -4.00 5.13
CA VAL A 63 -6.67 -4.51 6.49
C VAL A 63 -7.38 -3.50 7.39
N ALA A 64 -7.09 -2.20 7.25
CA ALA A 64 -7.76 -1.15 8.02
C ALA A 64 -9.27 -1.09 7.76
N LEU A 65 -9.68 -1.34 6.51
CA LEU A 65 -11.07 -1.32 6.10
C LEU A 65 -11.75 -2.70 6.12
N ALA A 66 -11.03 -3.76 6.44
CA ALA A 66 -11.55 -5.13 6.45
C ALA A 66 -12.65 -5.31 7.51
N ASP A 67 -13.64 -6.14 7.23
CA ASP A 67 -14.67 -6.58 8.16
C ASP A 67 -14.57 -8.10 8.27
N THR A 68 -13.48 -8.57 8.88
CA THR A 68 -13.07 -9.97 8.87
C THR A 68 -12.69 -10.45 10.27
N GLU A 69 -12.56 -11.77 10.44
CA GLU A 69 -12.20 -12.36 11.72
C GLU A 69 -10.77 -11.96 12.14
N PRO A 70 -10.48 -11.81 13.44
CA PRO A 70 -9.16 -11.38 13.94
C PRO A 70 -7.99 -12.22 13.43
N LEU A 71 -8.21 -13.51 13.17
CA LEU A 71 -7.19 -14.41 12.62
C LEU A 71 -6.80 -14.03 11.18
N MET A 72 -7.78 -13.66 10.35
CA MET A 72 -7.52 -13.27 8.96
C MET A 72 -6.73 -11.96 8.89
N GLU A 73 -7.07 -10.97 9.73
CA GLU A 73 -6.27 -9.76 9.87
C GLU A 73 -4.83 -10.08 10.30
N SER A 74 -4.67 -10.99 11.26
CA SER A 74 -3.35 -11.42 11.75
C SER A 74 -2.54 -12.12 10.67
N LEU A 75 -3.17 -12.95 9.83
CA LEU A 75 -2.53 -13.59 8.68
C LEU A 75 -2.05 -12.56 7.66
N PHE A 76 -2.87 -11.59 7.28
CA PHE A 76 -2.47 -10.55 6.33
C PHE A 76 -1.36 -9.64 6.88
N GLN A 77 -1.31 -9.44 8.19
CA GLN A 77 -0.24 -8.70 8.85
C GLN A 77 1.02 -9.54 9.14
N HIS A 78 0.95 -10.86 9.00
CA HIS A 78 2.06 -11.75 9.35
C HIS A 78 3.31 -11.44 8.52
N ARG A 79 4.44 -11.32 9.22
CA ARG A 79 5.77 -11.20 8.62
C ARG A 79 6.59 -12.41 9.00
N PHE A 80 7.08 -13.12 7.98
CA PHE A 80 7.93 -14.28 8.17
C PHE A 80 9.25 -13.85 8.81
N GLN A 81 9.64 -14.54 9.88
CA GLN A 81 10.89 -14.27 10.61
C GLN A 81 12.05 -15.14 10.12
N THR A 82 11.73 -16.29 9.53
CA THR A 82 12.68 -17.31 9.08
C THR A 82 12.26 -17.87 7.73
N GLY A 83 13.17 -18.61 7.10
CA GLY A 83 12.97 -19.21 5.77
C GLY A 83 13.79 -18.50 4.69
N GLU A 84 14.55 -19.27 3.93
CA GLU A 84 15.35 -18.76 2.81
C GLU A 84 14.44 -18.18 1.73
N GLY A 85 14.71 -16.96 1.26
CA GLY A 85 13.86 -16.21 0.33
C GLY A 85 12.52 -15.72 0.91
N LEU A 86 12.05 -16.28 2.03
CA LEU A 86 10.77 -15.93 2.66
C LEU A 86 10.93 -14.95 3.82
N ALA A 87 12.05 -15.02 4.55
CA ALA A 87 12.30 -14.18 5.71
C ALA A 87 12.20 -12.67 5.37
N GLY A 88 11.46 -11.95 6.21
CA GLY A 88 11.18 -10.53 6.02
C GLY A 88 10.02 -10.23 5.07
N HIS A 89 9.53 -11.18 4.26
CA HIS A 89 8.30 -10.96 3.49
C HIS A 89 7.08 -10.92 4.41
N ASN A 90 6.09 -10.12 4.01
CA ASN A 90 4.78 -10.12 4.64
C ASN A 90 3.80 -10.96 3.81
N LEU A 91 3.01 -11.82 4.46
CA LEU A 91 2.09 -12.73 3.78
C LEU A 91 1.05 -12.00 2.94
N GLY A 92 0.48 -10.89 3.44
CA GLY A 92 -0.46 -10.06 2.68
C GLY A 92 0.17 -9.44 1.42
N ASN A 93 1.45 -9.10 1.46
CA ASN A 93 2.18 -8.63 0.27
C ASN A 93 2.33 -9.75 -0.76
N LEU A 94 2.71 -10.95 -0.32
CA LEU A 94 2.82 -12.13 -1.21
C LEU A 94 1.47 -12.52 -1.79
N PHE A 95 0.41 -12.42 -1.01
CA PHE A 95 -0.95 -12.64 -1.47
C PHE A 95 -1.35 -11.66 -2.59
N LEU A 96 -1.08 -10.37 -2.41
CA LEU A 96 -1.34 -9.35 -3.46
C LEU A 96 -0.46 -9.58 -4.69
N ALA A 97 0.80 -9.96 -4.50
CA ALA A 97 1.70 -10.30 -5.61
C ALA A 97 1.16 -11.49 -6.42
N GLY A 98 0.80 -12.59 -5.76
CA GLY A 98 0.24 -13.77 -6.42
C GLY A 98 -1.10 -13.47 -7.12
N LEU A 99 -1.99 -12.68 -6.51
CA LEU A 99 -3.21 -12.23 -7.19
C LEU A 99 -2.91 -11.37 -8.42
N THR A 100 -1.89 -10.52 -8.35
CA THR A 100 -1.48 -9.67 -9.49
C THR A 100 -0.94 -10.54 -10.63
N GLU A 101 -0.12 -11.54 -10.32
CA GLU A 101 0.41 -12.49 -11.30
C GLU A 101 -0.69 -13.32 -11.97
N ILE A 102 -1.64 -13.84 -11.17
CA ILE A 102 -2.77 -14.64 -11.70
C ILE A 102 -3.70 -13.81 -12.59
N LEU A 103 -3.98 -12.56 -12.21
CA LEU A 103 -4.97 -11.72 -12.89
C LEU A 103 -4.36 -10.84 -13.98
N GLY A 104 -3.03 -10.66 -13.99
CA GLY A 104 -2.32 -9.76 -14.90
C GLY A 104 -2.62 -8.27 -14.68
N ASP A 105 -3.34 -7.90 -13.62
CA ASP A 105 -3.74 -6.52 -13.31
C ASP A 105 -3.72 -6.27 -11.79
N PHE A 106 -2.86 -5.35 -11.36
CA PHE A 106 -2.74 -5.00 -9.93
C PHE A 106 -4.07 -4.44 -9.39
N SER A 107 -4.79 -3.65 -10.18
CA SER A 107 -6.09 -3.13 -9.75
C SER A 107 -7.12 -4.25 -9.56
N ALA A 108 -7.13 -5.25 -10.42
CA ALA A 108 -7.96 -6.45 -10.26
C ALA A 108 -7.57 -7.23 -8.99
N ALA A 109 -6.27 -7.36 -8.71
CA ALA A 109 -5.78 -7.98 -7.49
C ALA A 109 -6.29 -7.25 -6.24
N VAL A 110 -6.20 -5.91 -6.19
CA VAL A 110 -6.73 -5.11 -5.07
C VAL A 110 -8.25 -5.28 -4.93
N ARG A 111 -8.99 -5.29 -6.05
CA ARG A 111 -10.45 -5.54 -6.02
C ARG A 111 -10.79 -6.92 -5.49
N GLN A 112 -10.03 -7.96 -5.85
CA GLN A 112 -10.27 -9.32 -5.35
C GLN A 112 -9.87 -9.46 -3.88
N ALA A 113 -8.74 -8.92 -3.47
CA ALA A 113 -8.33 -8.87 -2.07
C ALA A 113 -9.36 -8.14 -1.21
N SER A 114 -9.95 -7.04 -1.70
CA SER A 114 -11.03 -6.31 -1.02
C SER A 114 -12.26 -7.19 -0.76
N ARG A 115 -12.60 -8.09 -1.69
CA ARG A 115 -13.72 -9.03 -1.51
C ARG A 115 -13.39 -10.11 -0.49
N VAL A 116 -12.18 -10.69 -0.56
CA VAL A 116 -11.71 -11.72 0.39
C VAL A 116 -11.71 -11.19 1.82
N LEU A 117 -11.31 -9.93 2.01
CA LEU A 117 -11.24 -9.26 3.31
C LEU A 117 -12.55 -8.57 3.73
N ALA A 118 -13.63 -8.70 2.94
CA ALA A 118 -14.91 -8.01 3.17
C ALA A 118 -14.74 -6.51 3.46
N VAL A 119 -13.91 -5.83 2.68
CA VAL A 119 -13.57 -4.41 2.88
C VAL A 119 -14.81 -3.52 2.81
N GLN A 120 -14.99 -2.68 3.82
CA GLN A 120 -16.01 -1.64 3.85
C GLN A 120 -15.48 -0.35 3.20
N GLY A 121 -15.74 -0.21 1.91
CA GLY A 121 -15.29 0.92 1.10
C GLY A 121 -14.53 0.46 -0.13
N GLN A 122 -13.66 1.31 -0.66
CA GLN A 122 -12.82 1.04 -1.82
C GLN A 122 -11.38 1.46 -1.55
N VAL A 123 -10.43 0.61 -1.95
CA VAL A 123 -9.01 0.92 -1.94
C VAL A 123 -8.53 0.92 -3.39
N LEU A 124 -7.90 2.01 -3.80
CA LEU A 124 -7.42 2.23 -5.16
C LEU A 124 -5.95 2.65 -5.12
N PRO A 125 -5.10 2.16 -6.04
CA PRO A 125 -3.76 2.71 -6.20
C PRO A 125 -3.83 4.10 -6.84
N SER A 126 -2.91 4.98 -6.47
CA SER A 126 -2.75 6.33 -7.03
C SER A 126 -2.38 6.35 -8.51
N THR A 127 -1.74 5.29 -9.00
CA THR A 127 -1.41 5.06 -10.41
C THR A 127 -1.35 3.56 -10.70
N LEU A 128 -1.48 3.20 -11.98
CA LEU A 128 -1.24 1.83 -12.47
C LEU A 128 0.19 1.66 -13.00
N GLU A 129 0.93 2.77 -13.13
CA GLU A 129 2.29 2.79 -13.64
C GLU A 129 3.31 2.59 -12.52
N ASN A 130 4.39 1.90 -12.84
CA ASN A 130 5.50 1.71 -11.92
C ASN A 130 6.35 3.00 -11.85
N VAL A 131 6.01 3.88 -10.91
CA VAL A 131 6.62 5.22 -10.76
C VAL A 131 7.56 5.30 -9.57
N THR A 132 8.62 6.10 -9.66
CA THR A 132 9.62 6.24 -8.60
C THR A 132 9.72 7.69 -8.16
N LEU A 133 9.48 7.94 -6.87
CA LEU A 133 9.57 9.29 -6.33
C LEU A 133 10.99 9.84 -6.46
N GLN A 134 11.11 11.08 -6.91
CA GLN A 134 12.36 11.84 -7.02
C GLN A 134 12.24 13.16 -6.25
N ALA A 135 13.31 13.57 -5.56
CA ALA A 135 13.41 14.85 -4.89
C ALA A 135 14.57 15.69 -5.43
N GLU A 136 14.30 16.95 -5.76
CA GLU A 136 15.34 17.99 -5.89
C GLU A 136 15.51 18.64 -4.52
N LEU A 137 16.72 18.61 -3.97
CA LEU A 137 17.06 19.28 -2.72
C LEU A 137 17.35 20.76 -2.96
N ALA A 138 17.30 21.59 -1.92
CA ALA A 138 17.62 23.01 -1.98
C ALA A 138 19.07 23.29 -2.44
N THR A 139 19.95 22.29 -2.39
CA THR A 139 21.32 22.32 -2.93
C THR A 139 21.39 22.14 -4.44
N GLY A 140 20.30 21.74 -5.10
CA GLY A 140 20.26 21.32 -6.50
C GLY A 140 20.55 19.83 -6.71
N GLU A 141 20.90 19.08 -5.65
CA GLU A 141 21.10 17.63 -5.71
C GLU A 141 19.77 16.92 -5.98
N THR A 142 19.78 15.92 -6.87
CA THR A 142 18.62 15.06 -7.15
C THR A 142 18.80 13.71 -6.47
N VAL A 143 17.77 13.28 -5.73
CA VAL A 143 17.73 12.01 -5.01
C VAL A 143 16.54 11.18 -5.52
N ILE A 144 16.79 9.94 -5.92
CA ILE A 144 15.79 9.04 -6.52
C ILE A 144 15.44 7.92 -5.54
N GLY A 145 14.16 7.64 -5.37
CA GLY A 145 13.62 6.59 -4.51
C GLY A 145 13.22 7.12 -3.13
N GLU A 146 12.04 6.73 -2.66
CA GLU A 146 11.45 7.19 -1.40
C GLU A 146 12.36 6.92 -0.20
N THR A 147 12.95 5.72 -0.14
CA THR A 147 13.88 5.34 0.93
C THR A 147 15.13 6.21 0.92
N ASN A 148 15.69 6.48 -0.27
CA ASN A 148 16.89 7.30 -0.42
C ASN A 148 16.64 8.76 -0.06
N ILE A 149 15.49 9.32 -0.46
CA ILE A 149 15.07 10.69 -0.12
C ILE A 149 14.99 10.83 1.41
N THR A 150 14.38 9.86 2.08
CA THR A 150 14.24 9.84 3.54
C THR A 150 15.60 9.72 4.24
N SER A 151 16.47 8.81 3.78
CA SER A 151 17.79 8.60 4.38
C SER A 151 18.78 9.75 4.12
N ARG A 152 18.68 10.43 2.96
CA ARG A 152 19.56 11.55 2.62
C ARG A 152 19.30 12.76 3.50
N GLY A 153 18.02 13.05 3.74
CA GLY A 153 17.59 14.24 4.47
C GLY A 153 17.89 15.55 3.73
N GLY A 154 17.79 16.66 4.45
CA GLY A 154 17.93 18.01 3.89
C GLY A 154 16.61 18.62 3.46
N ARG A 155 16.66 19.89 3.03
CA ARG A 155 15.47 20.64 2.63
C ARG A 155 15.09 20.27 1.20
N ILE A 156 13.94 19.62 1.03
CA ILE A 156 13.36 19.34 -0.29
C ILE A 156 12.87 20.66 -0.91
N ARG A 157 13.26 20.89 -2.17
CA ARG A 157 12.77 21.99 -3.01
C ARG A 157 11.57 21.57 -3.84
N HIS A 158 11.64 20.39 -4.46
CA HIS A 158 10.61 19.87 -5.34
C HIS A 158 10.56 18.34 -5.32
N LEU A 159 9.36 17.77 -5.53
CA LEU A 159 9.13 16.33 -5.69
C LEU A 159 8.48 16.07 -7.05
N SER A 160 8.92 15.01 -7.72
CA SER A 160 8.37 14.53 -9.00
C SER A 160 8.33 12.99 -9.02
N LEU A 161 7.66 12.43 -10.02
CA LEU A 161 7.57 10.99 -10.29
C LEU A 161 8.36 10.61 -11.54
#